data_AF-A0A290ZD92-F1
#
_entry.id   AF-A0A290ZD92-F1
#
_cell.length_a   1.000
_cell.length_b   1.000
_cell.length_c   1.000
_cell.angle_alpha   90.00
_cell.angle_beta   90.00
_cell.angle_gamma   90.00
#
_symmetry.space_group_name_H-M   'P 1'
#
loop_
_entity.id
_entity.type
_entity.pdbx_description
1 polymer ?
#
loop_
_entity_poly.entity_id
_entity_poly.type
_entity_poly.pdbx_seq_one_letter_code
_entity_poly.pdbx_strand_id
1 'polypeptide(L)'
;MLPTTLVLFGLSWWLGLHLLARDPRAPLLRRSAAGLLAHAVALAVQPAPALLLALPAVAWTGALACGLGPRWDRVWAWTAPPLLAAAWFFPPIVLPPLVFALVLHVRGGPPRPLLAVATTTFGLGTALLVGDLLPEPVLLLAIGVDLLLLGVLVVAADAFDGGEAFRAGLLRSLLVSTATAALFAAQVALLAPSRPLLFGVIATAIAVQALAGPLAALADRVALPGAAAQRAELRAAAESLSKRAPLPVAELPAADLAKLTRRALSHYGDLGRLVASPLTALPVVDARLAARGAPDQPLERAAELKALLREGIRRLKPADGEFGTSDEWRHYNALHFYYVVGLRPHSARTKRENLDPVARQALAWFATQVPERTLHNWQTAGAKLIAADLAALSAQVTRS
;
A
#
# COMPACT_ATOMS: atom_id res chain seq x y z
N MET A 1 -4.40 3.08 -35.29
CA MET A 1 -5.05 2.71 -34.01
C MET A 1 -4.41 1.50 -33.34
N LEU A 2 -4.15 0.40 -34.05
CA LEU A 2 -3.58 -0.82 -33.45
C LEU A 2 -2.35 -0.59 -32.53
N PRO A 3 -1.32 0.20 -32.90
CA PRO A 3 -0.15 0.42 -32.03
C PRO A 3 -0.54 1.07 -30.70
N THR A 4 -1.36 2.11 -30.76
CA THR A 4 -1.89 2.82 -29.58
C THR A 4 -2.72 1.90 -28.70
N THR A 5 -3.56 1.04 -29.30
CA THR A 5 -4.35 0.03 -28.59
C THR A 5 -3.45 -0.99 -27.89
N LEU A 6 -2.37 -1.46 -28.53
CA LEU A 6 -1.42 -2.40 -27.93
C LEU A 6 -0.68 -1.79 -26.74
N VAL A 7 -0.27 -0.51 -26.85
CA VAL A 7 0.38 0.22 -25.76
C VAL A 7 -0.57 0.38 -24.57
N LEU A 8 -1.78 0.89 -24.79
CA LEU A 8 -2.77 1.07 -23.73
C LEU A 8 -3.17 -0.28 -23.10
N PHE A 9 -3.37 -1.31 -23.93
CA PHE A 9 -3.58 -2.68 -23.45
C PHE A 9 -2.46 -3.14 -22.53
N GLY A 10 -1.21 -3.04 -22.98
CA GLY A 10 -0.05 -3.48 -22.21
C GLY A 10 0.08 -2.73 -20.88
N LEU A 11 -0.12 -1.40 -20.89
CA LEU A 11 -0.07 -0.59 -19.68
C LEU A 11 -1.20 -0.92 -18.71
N SER A 12 -2.45 -1.04 -19.18
CA SER A 12 -3.60 -1.37 -18.32
C SER A 12 -3.48 -2.79 -17.76
N TRP A 13 -3.05 -3.74 -18.59
CA TRP A 13 -2.80 -5.12 -18.18
C TRP A 13 -1.69 -5.21 -17.13
N TRP A 14 -0.54 -4.58 -17.39
CA TRP A 14 0.59 -4.52 -16.46
C TRP A 14 0.19 -3.88 -15.13
N LEU A 15 -0.44 -2.71 -15.16
CA LEU A 15 -0.80 -1.99 -13.94
C LEU A 15 -1.84 -2.76 -13.12
N GLY A 16 -2.81 -3.39 -13.78
CA GLY A 16 -3.79 -4.25 -13.13
C GLY A 16 -3.16 -5.46 -12.43
N LEU A 17 -2.24 -6.17 -13.10
CA LEU A 17 -1.51 -7.28 -12.50
C LEU A 17 -0.57 -6.83 -11.37
N HIS A 18 0.09 -5.68 -11.55
CA HIS A 18 0.98 -5.10 -10.54
C HIS A 18 0.22 -4.79 -9.25
N LEU A 19 -0.99 -4.20 -9.35
CA LEU A 19 -1.88 -3.95 -8.22
C LEU A 19 -2.27 -5.23 -7.48
N LEU A 20 -2.60 -6.30 -8.21
CA LEU A 20 -2.94 -7.60 -7.61
C LEU A 20 -1.75 -8.26 -6.91
N ALA A 21 -0.56 -8.15 -7.51
CA ALA A 21 0.66 -8.73 -6.95
C ALA A 21 1.10 -8.02 -5.67
N ARG A 22 0.81 -6.71 -5.54
CA ARG A 22 1.27 -5.89 -4.42
C ARG A 22 0.63 -6.28 -3.08
N ASP A 23 -0.70 -6.30 -3.01
CA ASP A 23 -1.43 -6.88 -1.89
C ASP A 23 -2.76 -7.49 -2.37
N PRO A 24 -2.83 -8.82 -2.53
CA PRO A 24 -4.04 -9.49 -3.01
C PRO A 24 -5.17 -9.48 -1.97
N ARG A 25 -4.94 -9.03 -0.74
CA ARG A 25 -5.97 -8.92 0.31
C ARG A 25 -6.57 -7.52 0.39
N ALA A 26 -5.90 -6.51 -0.14
CA ALA A 26 -6.38 -5.14 -0.13
C ALA A 26 -7.58 -4.97 -1.10
N PRO A 27 -8.80 -4.66 -0.61
CA PRO A 27 -9.99 -4.56 -1.46
C PRO A 27 -9.86 -3.43 -2.48
N LEU A 28 -9.21 -2.33 -2.11
CA LEU A 28 -8.92 -1.20 -3.01
C LEU A 28 -8.11 -1.65 -4.23
N LEU A 29 -6.97 -2.31 -4.01
CA LEU A 29 -6.08 -2.74 -5.10
C LEU A 29 -6.76 -3.77 -5.99
N ARG A 30 -7.50 -4.73 -5.41
CA ARG A 30 -8.25 -5.73 -6.18
C ARG A 30 -9.28 -5.12 -7.10
N ARG A 31 -10.03 -4.12 -6.62
CA ARG A 31 -11.09 -3.48 -7.40
C ARG A 31 -10.51 -2.59 -8.49
N SER A 32 -9.51 -1.78 -8.17
CA SER A 32 -8.81 -0.99 -9.19
C SER A 32 -8.17 -1.90 -10.26
N ALA A 33 -7.57 -3.01 -9.85
CA ALA A 33 -7.04 -4.00 -10.77
C ALA A 33 -8.13 -4.64 -11.66
N ALA A 34 -9.27 -5.01 -11.09
CA ALA A 34 -10.38 -5.59 -11.85
C ALA A 34 -10.84 -4.65 -12.97
N GLY A 35 -10.94 -3.34 -12.69
CA GLY A 35 -11.31 -2.35 -13.70
C GLY A 35 -10.27 -2.21 -14.81
N LEU A 36 -8.98 -2.14 -14.45
CA LEU A 36 -7.87 -2.08 -15.42
C LEU A 36 -7.78 -3.32 -16.31
N LEU A 37 -7.92 -4.52 -15.71
CA LEU A 37 -7.86 -5.79 -16.43
C LEU A 37 -9.07 -5.98 -17.34
N ALA A 38 -10.28 -5.64 -16.88
CA ALA A 38 -11.47 -5.70 -17.74
C ALA A 38 -11.37 -4.75 -18.93
N HIS A 39 -10.86 -3.53 -18.71
CA HIS A 39 -10.61 -2.60 -19.80
C HIS A 39 -9.57 -3.12 -20.79
N ALA A 40 -8.47 -3.70 -20.31
CA ALA A 40 -7.48 -4.34 -21.18
C ALA A 40 -8.11 -5.46 -22.02
N VAL A 41 -8.92 -6.33 -21.42
CA VAL A 41 -9.63 -7.38 -22.16
C VAL A 41 -10.60 -6.77 -23.20
N ALA A 42 -11.29 -5.68 -22.88
CA ALA A 42 -12.14 -4.97 -23.84
C ALA A 42 -11.36 -4.39 -25.04
N LEU A 43 -10.10 -3.95 -24.86
CA LEU A 43 -9.25 -3.51 -25.98
C LEU A 43 -8.83 -4.67 -26.90
N ALA A 44 -8.65 -5.87 -26.33
CA ALA A 44 -8.24 -7.08 -27.04
C ALA A 44 -9.40 -7.77 -27.77
N VAL A 45 -10.58 -7.80 -27.15
CA VAL A 45 -11.79 -8.47 -27.66
C VAL A 45 -12.73 -7.43 -28.26
N GLN A 46 -12.89 -7.48 -29.58
CA GLN A 46 -13.69 -6.52 -30.33
C GLN A 46 -14.69 -7.25 -31.25
N PRO A 47 -15.98 -6.89 -31.23
CA PRO A 47 -16.62 -5.90 -30.35
C PRO A 47 -16.62 -6.35 -28.88
N ALA A 48 -16.48 -5.39 -27.96
CA ALA A 48 -16.41 -5.69 -26.53
C ALA A 48 -17.81 -6.01 -25.96
N PRO A 49 -17.98 -7.13 -25.23
CA PRO A 49 -19.22 -7.42 -24.51
C PRO A 49 -19.60 -6.29 -23.53
N ALA A 50 -20.89 -5.97 -23.44
CA ALA A 50 -21.40 -4.93 -22.55
C ALA A 50 -20.93 -5.09 -21.09
N LEU A 51 -20.83 -6.33 -20.60
CA LEU A 51 -20.32 -6.62 -19.27
C LEU A 51 -18.86 -6.16 -19.08
N LEU A 52 -18.01 -6.36 -20.08
CA LEU A 52 -16.60 -5.92 -20.02
C LEU A 52 -16.47 -4.40 -20.07
N LEU A 53 -17.38 -3.71 -20.76
CA LEU A 53 -17.45 -2.25 -20.77
C LEU A 53 -17.99 -1.66 -19.46
N ALA A 54 -18.91 -2.37 -18.78
CA ALA A 54 -19.49 -1.95 -17.51
C ALA A 54 -18.55 -2.20 -16.32
N LEU A 55 -17.72 -3.25 -16.38
CA LEU A 55 -16.90 -3.69 -15.24
C LEU A 55 -15.93 -2.62 -14.72
N PRO A 56 -15.22 -1.82 -15.54
CA PRO A 56 -14.39 -0.74 -15.04
C PRO A 56 -15.16 0.28 -14.19
N ALA A 57 -16.35 0.67 -14.61
CA ALA A 57 -17.17 1.63 -13.87
C ALA A 57 -17.63 1.05 -12.51
N VAL A 58 -18.12 -0.19 -12.51
CA VAL A 58 -18.54 -0.88 -11.28
C VAL A 58 -17.34 -1.10 -10.35
N ALA A 59 -16.19 -1.53 -10.88
CA ALA A 59 -14.99 -1.75 -10.10
C ALA A 59 -14.48 -0.43 -9.46
N TRP A 60 -14.54 0.67 -10.20
CA TRP A 60 -14.13 1.98 -9.71
C TRP A 60 -15.06 2.54 -8.62
N THR A 61 -16.39 2.34 -8.72
CA THR A 61 -17.32 2.68 -7.63
C THR A 61 -16.92 1.97 -6.32
N GLY A 62 -16.42 0.73 -6.43
CA GLY A 62 -15.96 -0.05 -5.30
C GLY A 62 -14.63 0.44 -4.74
N ALA A 63 -13.73 0.92 -5.59
CA ALA A 63 -12.48 1.55 -5.16
C ALA A 63 -12.78 2.82 -4.33
N LEU A 64 -13.73 3.64 -4.77
CA LEU A 64 -14.19 4.81 -4.01
C LEU A 64 -14.87 4.41 -2.69
N ALA A 65 -15.70 3.37 -2.72
CA ALA A 65 -16.38 2.86 -1.52
C ALA A 65 -15.41 2.40 -0.42
N CYS A 66 -14.25 1.83 -0.79
CA CYS A 66 -13.21 1.49 0.19
C CYS A 66 -12.72 2.72 0.98
N GLY A 67 -12.63 3.89 0.34
CA GLY A 67 -12.21 5.13 0.97
C GLY A 67 -13.26 5.75 1.90
N LEU A 68 -14.53 5.36 1.77
CA LEU A 68 -15.64 5.87 2.59
C LEU A 68 -15.88 5.06 3.86
N GLY A 69 -15.22 3.90 4.00
CA GLY A 69 -15.24 3.06 5.19
C GLY A 69 -16.00 1.73 5.05
N PRO A 70 -15.97 0.87 6.09
CA PRO A 70 -16.40 -0.54 6.00
C PRO A 70 -17.90 -0.75 5.71
N ARG A 71 -18.72 0.26 5.98
CA ARG A 71 -20.17 0.21 5.73
C ARG A 71 -20.46 0.25 4.22
N TRP A 72 -19.84 1.21 3.53
CA TRP A 72 -19.95 1.37 2.07
C TRP A 72 -19.30 0.23 1.31
N ASP A 73 -18.19 -0.29 1.85
CA ASP A 73 -17.52 -1.48 1.30
C ASP A 73 -18.45 -2.69 1.21
N ARG A 74 -19.23 -2.95 2.27
CA ARG A 74 -20.24 -4.02 2.29
C ARG A 74 -21.39 -3.74 1.35
N VAL A 75 -21.94 -2.52 1.36
CA VAL A 75 -23.03 -2.14 0.46
C VAL A 75 -22.63 -2.39 -0.99
N TRP A 76 -21.44 -1.95 -1.40
CA TRP A 76 -20.93 -2.17 -2.74
C TRP A 76 -20.80 -3.66 -3.08
N ALA A 77 -20.31 -4.50 -2.15
CA ALA A 77 -20.16 -5.92 -2.40
C ALA A 77 -21.50 -6.62 -2.70
N TRP A 78 -22.60 -6.17 -2.09
CA TRP A 78 -23.95 -6.66 -2.35
C TRP A 78 -24.57 -6.09 -3.62
N THR A 79 -24.30 -4.83 -3.95
CA THR A 79 -24.92 -4.15 -5.11
C THR A 79 -24.16 -4.36 -6.42
N ALA A 80 -22.86 -4.68 -6.39
CA ALA A 80 -22.07 -4.84 -7.61
C ALA A 80 -22.54 -5.99 -8.53
N PRO A 81 -22.82 -7.22 -8.04
CA PRO A 81 -23.33 -8.29 -8.91
C PRO A 81 -24.68 -7.97 -9.60
N PRO A 82 -25.74 -7.51 -8.90
CA PRO A 82 -26.99 -7.16 -9.57
C PRO A 82 -26.83 -5.94 -10.48
N LEU A 83 -25.94 -5.00 -10.15
CA LEU A 83 -25.63 -3.87 -11.03
C LEU A 83 -24.97 -4.32 -12.34
N LEU A 84 -24.03 -5.27 -12.29
CA LEU A 84 -23.42 -5.87 -13.49
C LEU A 84 -24.44 -6.65 -14.32
N ALA A 85 -25.33 -7.41 -13.66
CA ALA A 85 -26.41 -8.12 -14.34
C ALA A 85 -27.39 -7.14 -15.02
N ALA A 86 -27.72 -6.03 -14.38
CA ALA A 86 -28.56 -5.00 -14.98
C ALA A 86 -27.85 -4.25 -16.12
N ALA A 87 -26.53 -4.01 -16.00
CA ALA A 87 -25.74 -3.37 -17.03
C ALA A 87 -25.65 -4.18 -18.33
N TRP A 88 -25.88 -5.49 -18.27
CA TRP A 88 -26.05 -6.33 -19.45
C TRP A 88 -27.22 -5.88 -20.33
N PHE A 89 -28.35 -5.51 -19.71
CA PHE A 89 -29.57 -5.09 -20.39
C PHE A 89 -29.63 -3.58 -20.63
N PHE A 90 -29.08 -2.80 -19.69
CA PHE A 90 -29.09 -1.35 -19.73
C PHE A 90 -27.74 -0.80 -19.26
N PRO A 91 -26.72 -0.72 -20.13
CA PRO A 91 -25.39 -0.22 -19.79
C PRO A 91 -25.35 1.14 -19.05
N PRO A 92 -26.26 2.12 -19.32
CA PRO A 92 -26.24 3.41 -18.61
C PRO A 92 -26.45 3.30 -17.10
N ILE A 93 -26.93 2.16 -16.59
CA ILE A 93 -27.19 1.94 -15.17
C ILE A 93 -25.94 2.07 -14.28
N VAL A 94 -24.74 1.98 -14.84
CA VAL A 94 -23.48 2.14 -14.09
C VAL A 94 -23.14 3.59 -13.75
N LEU A 95 -23.76 4.57 -14.42
CA LEU A 95 -23.44 6.00 -14.24
C LEU A 95 -23.97 6.57 -12.91
N PRO A 96 -25.25 6.36 -12.51
CA PRO A 96 -25.74 6.86 -11.22
C PRO A 96 -24.90 6.43 -10.00
N PRO A 97 -24.51 5.15 -9.81
CA PRO A 97 -23.69 4.78 -8.66
C PRO A 97 -22.28 5.36 -8.73
N LEU A 98 -21.72 5.57 -9.94
CA LEU A 98 -20.42 6.23 -10.12
C LEU A 98 -20.47 7.69 -9.68
N VAL A 99 -21.47 8.43 -10.14
CA VAL A 99 -21.70 9.83 -9.73
C VAL A 99 -21.96 9.90 -8.23
N PHE A 100 -22.79 9.01 -7.69
CA PHE A 100 -23.09 8.97 -6.26
C PHE A 100 -21.83 8.71 -5.41
N ALA A 101 -21.01 7.72 -5.79
CA ALA A 101 -19.77 7.43 -5.09
C ALA A 101 -18.78 8.60 -5.14
N LEU A 102 -18.69 9.29 -6.29
CA LEU A 102 -17.88 10.50 -6.45
C LEU A 102 -18.37 11.63 -5.53
N VAL A 103 -19.67 11.90 -5.50
CA VAL A 103 -20.26 12.94 -4.62
C VAL A 103 -19.98 12.64 -3.15
N LEU A 104 -20.14 11.39 -2.72
CA LEU A 104 -19.80 10.99 -1.36
C LEU A 104 -18.31 11.15 -1.06
N HIS A 105 -17.44 10.83 -2.01
CA HIS A 105 -16.00 11.00 -1.86
C HIS A 105 -15.60 12.46 -1.67
N VAL A 106 -16.16 13.35 -2.50
CA VAL A 106 -15.90 14.80 -2.42
C VAL A 106 -16.46 15.41 -1.14
N ARG A 107 -17.61 14.93 -0.63
CA ARG A 107 -18.25 15.47 0.58
C ARG A 107 -17.73 14.89 1.89
N GLY A 108 -17.30 13.63 1.89
CA GLY A 108 -17.06 12.85 3.11
C GLY A 108 -15.59 12.62 3.49
N GLY A 109 -14.63 13.01 2.65
CA GLY A 109 -13.21 12.69 2.83
C GLY A 109 -12.27 13.90 2.77
N PRO A 110 -10.98 13.70 3.11
CA PRO A 110 -9.94 14.69 2.85
C PRO A 110 -9.86 14.99 1.35
N PRO A 111 -9.63 16.24 0.94
CA PRO A 111 -9.67 16.63 -0.47
C PRO A 111 -8.57 15.90 -1.25
N ARG A 112 -8.98 15.04 -2.19
CA ARG A 112 -8.11 14.39 -3.17
C ARG A 112 -8.49 14.89 -4.57
N PRO A 113 -8.16 16.15 -4.93
CA PRO A 113 -8.68 16.79 -6.13
C PRO A 113 -8.31 16.03 -7.40
N LEU A 114 -7.09 15.48 -7.48
CA LEU A 114 -6.65 14.67 -8.62
C LEU A 114 -7.50 13.41 -8.82
N LEU A 115 -7.89 12.74 -7.73
CA LEU A 115 -8.76 11.56 -7.80
C LEU A 115 -10.17 11.94 -8.25
N ALA A 116 -10.68 13.07 -7.78
CA ALA A 116 -11.99 13.57 -8.18
C ALA A 116 -12.01 13.97 -9.67
N VAL A 117 -10.99 14.70 -10.14
CA VAL A 117 -10.85 15.09 -11.55
C VAL A 117 -10.77 13.85 -12.45
N ALA A 118 -9.87 12.91 -12.14
CA ALA A 118 -9.71 11.69 -12.92
C ALA A 118 -10.95 10.78 -12.89
N THR A 119 -11.71 10.75 -11.78
CA THR A 119 -12.99 10.04 -11.73
C THR A 119 -14.06 10.74 -12.59
N THR A 120 -14.01 12.07 -12.66
CA THR A 120 -14.96 12.86 -13.45
C THR A 120 -14.72 12.65 -14.93
N THR A 121 -13.46 12.71 -15.39
CA THR A 121 -13.10 12.45 -16.80
C THR A 121 -13.46 11.02 -17.19
N PHE A 122 -13.14 10.04 -16.32
CA PHE A 122 -13.55 8.65 -16.51
C PHE A 122 -15.08 8.48 -16.63
N GLY A 123 -15.83 9.13 -15.74
CA GLY A 123 -17.29 9.10 -15.76
C GLY A 123 -17.88 9.74 -17.02
N LEU A 124 -17.28 10.82 -17.50
CA LEU A 124 -17.65 11.47 -18.75
C LEU A 124 -17.37 10.57 -19.96
N GLY A 125 -16.18 9.97 -20.05
CA GLY A 125 -15.84 9.01 -21.11
C GLY A 125 -16.79 7.82 -21.12
N THR A 126 -17.13 7.28 -19.94
CA THR A 126 -18.12 6.20 -19.79
C THR A 126 -19.51 6.63 -20.25
N ALA A 127 -19.95 7.85 -19.91
CA ALA A 127 -21.25 8.37 -20.32
C ALA A 127 -21.33 8.57 -21.85
N LEU A 128 -20.28 9.10 -22.46
CA LEU A 128 -20.19 9.26 -23.92
C LEU A 128 -20.20 7.92 -24.65
N LEU A 129 -19.55 6.90 -24.08
CA LEU A 129 -19.49 5.53 -24.65
C LEU A 129 -20.86 4.88 -24.64
N VAL A 130 -21.54 4.98 -23.51
CA VAL A 130 -22.84 4.35 -23.35
C VAL A 130 -23.95 5.12 -24.09
N GLY A 131 -23.78 6.43 -24.29
CA GLY A 131 -24.68 7.25 -25.09
C GLY A 131 -24.47 7.14 -26.60
N ASP A 132 -23.48 6.36 -27.06
CA ASP A 132 -23.10 6.21 -28.47
C ASP A 132 -22.86 7.57 -29.17
N LEU A 133 -22.26 8.53 -28.44
CA LEU A 133 -22.13 9.92 -28.89
C LEU A 133 -20.84 10.20 -29.67
N LEU A 134 -19.84 9.33 -29.55
CA LEU A 134 -18.54 9.44 -30.21
C LEU A 134 -18.04 8.06 -30.66
N PRO A 135 -17.08 7.98 -31.60
CA PRO A 135 -16.56 6.70 -32.07
C PRO A 135 -16.01 5.85 -30.91
N GLU A 136 -16.53 4.62 -30.78
CA GLU A 136 -16.13 3.65 -29.75
C GLU A 136 -14.59 3.53 -29.60
N PRO A 137 -13.77 3.41 -30.66
CA PRO A 137 -12.34 3.27 -30.51
C PRO A 137 -11.68 4.46 -29.82
N VAL A 138 -12.18 5.68 -30.07
CA VAL A 138 -11.65 6.90 -29.45
C VAL A 138 -11.99 6.94 -27.96
N LEU A 139 -13.23 6.58 -27.63
CA LEU A 139 -13.71 6.54 -26.24
C LEU A 139 -13.01 5.45 -25.43
N LEU A 140 -12.77 4.27 -25.99
CA LEU A 140 -12.01 3.23 -25.32
C LEU A 140 -10.57 3.69 -25.02
N LEU A 141 -9.91 4.39 -25.95
CA LEU A 141 -8.58 4.93 -25.70
C LEU A 141 -8.60 6.01 -24.61
N ALA A 142 -9.59 6.92 -24.63
CA ALA A 142 -9.75 7.97 -23.62
C ALA A 142 -10.00 7.40 -22.22
N ILE A 143 -10.93 6.45 -22.10
CA ILE A 143 -11.22 5.73 -20.87
C ILE A 143 -9.98 5.00 -20.35
N GLY A 144 -9.18 4.41 -21.25
CA GLY A 144 -7.92 3.75 -20.89
C GLY A 144 -6.91 4.69 -20.23
N VAL A 145 -6.77 5.91 -20.76
CA VAL A 145 -5.91 6.95 -20.16
C VAL A 145 -6.42 7.34 -18.77
N ASP A 146 -7.72 7.54 -18.61
CA ASP A 146 -8.32 7.85 -17.31
C ASP A 146 -8.09 6.73 -16.29
N LEU A 147 -8.31 5.47 -16.68
CA LEU A 147 -8.09 4.31 -15.81
C LEU A 147 -6.62 4.15 -15.41
N LEU A 148 -5.68 4.41 -16.32
CA LEU A 148 -4.25 4.42 -15.99
C LEU A 148 -3.91 5.50 -14.97
N LEU A 149 -4.42 6.73 -15.16
CA LEU A 149 -4.24 7.82 -14.20
C LEU A 149 -4.79 7.44 -12.82
N LEU A 150 -6.02 6.90 -12.79
CA LEU A 150 -6.67 6.41 -11.58
C LEU A 150 -5.88 5.29 -10.89
N GLY A 151 -5.39 4.31 -11.66
CA GLY A 151 -4.55 3.24 -11.16
C GLY A 151 -3.24 3.76 -10.56
N VAL A 152 -2.55 4.68 -11.24
CA VAL A 152 -1.32 5.31 -10.72
C VAL A 152 -1.60 6.08 -9.43
N LEU A 153 -2.71 6.82 -9.34
CA LEU A 153 -3.11 7.52 -8.12
C LEU A 153 -3.37 6.54 -6.96
N VAL A 154 -3.98 5.38 -7.23
CA VAL A 154 -4.20 4.34 -6.21
C VAL A 154 -2.87 3.76 -5.73
N VAL A 155 -1.95 3.42 -6.64
CA VAL A 155 -0.63 2.88 -6.25
C VAL A 155 0.17 3.93 -5.47
N ALA A 156 0.09 5.21 -5.86
CA ALA A 156 0.76 6.31 -5.18
C ALA A 156 0.21 6.52 -3.76
N ALA A 157 -1.13 6.48 -3.58
CA ALA A 157 -1.75 6.56 -2.27
C ALA A 157 -1.34 5.38 -1.36
N ASP A 158 -1.39 4.16 -1.89
CA ASP A 158 -0.98 2.95 -1.19
C ASP A 158 0.52 2.93 -0.85
N ALA A 159 1.37 3.41 -1.75
CA ALA A 159 2.81 3.50 -1.51
C ALA A 159 3.17 4.54 -0.44
N PHE A 160 2.44 5.66 -0.39
CA PHE A 160 2.59 6.66 0.66
C PHE A 160 2.17 6.11 2.02
N ASP A 161 1.09 5.32 2.05
CA ASP A 161 0.63 4.61 3.25
C ASP A 161 1.59 3.49 3.70
N GLY A 162 2.36 2.92 2.75
CA GLY A 162 3.35 1.86 2.96
C GLY A 162 4.79 2.31 3.21
N GLY A 163 5.15 3.57 2.91
CA GLY A 163 6.51 4.10 3.09
C GLY A 163 7.56 3.52 2.14
N GLU A 164 7.15 2.84 1.07
CA GLU A 164 8.06 2.23 0.09
C GLU A 164 8.60 3.26 -0.91
N ALA A 165 9.82 3.02 -1.44
CA ALA A 165 10.36 3.75 -2.59
C ALA A 165 9.54 3.48 -3.87
N PHE A 166 8.39 4.15 -3.97
CA PHE A 166 7.35 3.96 -4.97
C PHE A 166 7.85 3.97 -6.42
N ARG A 167 8.62 5.00 -6.80
CA ARG A 167 8.92 5.28 -8.20
C ARG A 167 9.90 4.28 -8.82
N ALA A 168 10.95 3.91 -8.09
CA ALA A 168 11.99 3.02 -8.62
C ALA A 168 11.48 1.59 -8.84
N GLY A 169 10.70 1.06 -7.90
CA GLY A 169 10.10 -0.27 -8.03
C GLY A 169 9.09 -0.36 -9.16
N LEU A 170 8.21 0.65 -9.28
CA LEU A 170 7.21 0.72 -10.34
C LEU A 170 7.88 0.85 -11.72
N LEU A 171 8.86 1.74 -11.88
CA LEU A 171 9.61 1.93 -13.12
C LEU A 171 10.38 0.67 -13.51
N ARG A 172 11.05 0.02 -12.56
CA ARG A 172 11.75 -1.25 -12.82
C ARG A 172 10.79 -2.32 -13.34
N SER A 173 9.65 -2.51 -12.68
CA SER A 173 8.64 -3.48 -13.11
C SER A 173 8.09 -3.15 -14.50
N LEU A 174 7.81 -1.87 -14.77
CA LEU A 174 7.34 -1.41 -16.07
C LEU A 174 8.37 -1.67 -17.17
N LEU A 175 9.64 -1.29 -16.95
CA LEU A 175 10.72 -1.46 -17.92
C LEU A 175 10.94 -2.93 -18.26
N VAL A 176 11.04 -3.80 -17.25
CA VAL A 176 11.25 -5.24 -17.47
C VAL A 176 10.06 -5.87 -18.20
N SER A 177 8.83 -5.53 -17.81
CA SER A 177 7.61 -6.07 -18.44
C SER A 177 7.49 -5.58 -19.89
N THR A 178 7.75 -4.30 -20.14
CA THR A 178 7.66 -3.70 -21.48
C THR A 178 8.75 -4.23 -22.40
N ALA A 179 9.99 -4.34 -21.92
CA ALA A 179 11.10 -4.90 -22.70
C ALA A 179 10.84 -6.37 -23.07
N THR A 180 10.37 -7.17 -22.11
CA THR A 180 10.01 -8.57 -22.34
C THR A 180 8.85 -8.68 -23.35
N ALA A 181 7.78 -7.91 -23.15
CA ALA A 181 6.64 -7.91 -24.06
C ALA A 181 7.01 -7.45 -25.47
N ALA A 182 7.83 -6.41 -25.61
CA ALA A 182 8.30 -5.93 -26.90
C ALA A 182 9.14 -6.98 -27.63
N LEU A 183 10.03 -7.69 -26.92
CA LEU A 183 10.86 -8.75 -27.49
C LEU A 183 10.00 -9.88 -28.08
N PHE A 184 9.08 -10.43 -27.29
CA PHE A 184 8.22 -11.53 -27.74
C PHE A 184 7.20 -11.07 -28.79
N ALA A 185 6.60 -9.89 -28.61
CA ALA A 185 5.64 -9.36 -29.57
C ALA A 185 6.28 -9.03 -30.92
N ALA A 186 7.52 -8.53 -30.94
CA ALA A 186 8.25 -8.25 -32.18
C ALA A 186 8.50 -9.53 -32.98
N GLN A 187 8.97 -10.60 -32.32
CA GLN A 187 9.18 -11.91 -32.95
C GLN A 187 7.89 -12.45 -33.58
N VAL A 188 6.78 -12.37 -32.84
CA VAL A 188 5.49 -12.88 -33.31
C VAL A 188 4.90 -11.97 -34.40
N ALA A 189 5.10 -10.65 -34.32
CA ALA A 189 4.64 -9.68 -35.32
C ALA A 189 5.28 -9.90 -36.70
N LEU A 190 6.54 -10.38 -36.76
CA LEU A 190 7.20 -10.74 -38.01
C LEU A 190 6.48 -11.86 -38.77
N LEU A 191 5.67 -12.67 -38.08
CA LEU A 191 4.91 -13.78 -38.65
C LEU A 191 3.49 -13.39 -39.10
N ALA A 192 3.18 -12.09 -39.18
CA ALA A 192 1.84 -11.56 -39.49
C ALA A 192 0.72 -12.23 -38.67
N PRO A 193 0.81 -12.18 -37.33
CA PRO A 193 -0.03 -12.97 -36.44
C PRO A 193 -1.47 -12.47 -36.44
N SER A 194 -2.40 -13.35 -36.04
CA SER A 194 -3.76 -12.91 -35.74
C SER A 194 -3.78 -11.96 -34.55
N ARG A 195 -4.74 -11.01 -34.54
CA ARG A 195 -4.87 -10.03 -33.45
C ARG A 195 -4.94 -10.70 -32.07
N PRO A 196 -5.77 -11.74 -31.81
CA PRO A 196 -5.80 -12.41 -30.51
C PRO A 196 -4.45 -12.99 -30.08
N LEU A 197 -3.67 -13.54 -31.03
CA LEU A 197 -2.35 -14.10 -30.73
C LEU A 197 -1.37 -13.00 -30.28
N LEU A 198 -1.37 -11.84 -30.96
CA LEU A 198 -0.51 -10.71 -30.59
C LEU A 198 -0.83 -10.17 -29.18
N PHE A 199 -2.12 -9.96 -28.88
CA PHE A 199 -2.56 -9.55 -27.54
C PHE A 199 -2.24 -10.62 -26.49
N GLY A 200 -2.45 -11.90 -26.80
CA GLY A 200 -2.14 -13.01 -25.91
C GLY A 200 -0.65 -13.09 -25.55
N VAL A 201 0.24 -12.95 -26.55
CA VAL A 201 1.70 -12.96 -26.33
C VAL A 201 2.14 -11.80 -25.44
N ILE A 202 1.63 -10.59 -25.70
CA ILE A 202 1.90 -9.42 -24.85
C ILE A 202 1.38 -9.67 -23.42
N ALA A 203 0.14 -10.16 -23.29
CA ALA A 203 -0.48 -10.44 -22.01
C ALA A 203 0.33 -11.45 -21.19
N THR A 204 0.75 -12.56 -21.82
CA THR A 204 1.55 -13.61 -21.18
C THR A 204 2.93 -13.09 -20.79
N ALA A 205 3.62 -12.37 -21.69
CA ALA A 205 4.94 -11.81 -21.40
C ALA A 205 4.90 -10.84 -20.21
N ILE A 206 3.90 -9.96 -20.17
CA ILE A 206 3.70 -9.05 -19.04
C ILE A 206 3.32 -9.82 -17.78
N ALA A 207 2.43 -10.82 -17.87
CA ALA A 207 1.97 -11.56 -16.71
C ALA A 207 3.07 -12.36 -16.02
N VAL A 208 3.96 -12.99 -16.79
CA VAL A 208 5.13 -13.71 -16.24
C VAL A 208 6.02 -12.76 -15.44
N GLN A 209 6.24 -11.54 -15.92
CA GLN A 209 7.08 -10.55 -15.24
C GLN A 209 6.37 -9.89 -14.05
N ALA A 210 5.12 -9.47 -14.23
CA ALA A 210 4.34 -8.80 -13.20
C ALA A 210 3.98 -9.72 -12.02
N LEU A 211 3.81 -11.02 -12.27
CA LEU A 211 3.47 -12.03 -11.27
C LEU A 211 4.66 -12.91 -10.87
N ALA A 212 5.90 -12.50 -11.14
CA ALA A 212 7.10 -13.31 -10.88
C ALA A 212 7.17 -13.82 -9.43
N GLY A 213 6.90 -12.96 -8.44
CA GLY A 213 6.86 -13.32 -7.02
C GLY A 213 5.79 -14.38 -6.69
N PRO A 214 4.50 -14.13 -6.99
CA PRO A 214 3.43 -15.11 -6.84
C PRO A 214 3.68 -16.44 -7.57
N LEU A 215 4.19 -16.40 -8.80
CA LEU A 215 4.51 -17.59 -9.59
C LEU A 215 5.66 -18.38 -8.96
N ALA A 216 6.71 -17.71 -8.47
CA ALA A 216 7.80 -18.36 -7.74
C ALA A 216 7.30 -19.00 -6.43
N ALA A 217 6.38 -18.36 -5.72
CA ALA A 217 5.77 -18.92 -4.53
C ALA A 217 4.92 -20.17 -4.83
N LEU A 218 4.19 -20.18 -5.94
CA LEU A 218 3.45 -21.36 -6.40
C LEU A 218 4.41 -22.49 -6.79
N ALA A 219 5.45 -22.18 -7.56
CA ALA A 219 6.48 -23.14 -7.96
C ALA A 219 7.16 -23.76 -6.74
N ASP A 220 7.53 -22.96 -5.75
CA ASP A 220 8.17 -23.45 -4.52
C ASP A 220 7.22 -24.33 -3.69
N ARG A 221 5.91 -24.07 -3.66
CA ARG A 221 4.95 -24.94 -2.97
C ARG A 221 4.81 -26.32 -3.63
N VAL A 222 4.92 -26.37 -4.96
CA VAL A 222 4.81 -27.62 -5.73
C VAL A 222 6.13 -28.40 -5.68
N ALA A 223 7.26 -27.72 -5.90
CA ALA A 223 8.57 -28.37 -5.99
C ALA A 223 9.20 -28.65 -4.62
N LEU A 224 8.95 -27.81 -3.60
CA LEU A 224 9.65 -27.82 -2.30
C LEU A 224 8.69 -27.54 -1.12
N PRO A 225 7.66 -28.38 -0.89
CA PRO A 225 6.60 -28.08 0.09
C PRO A 225 7.12 -27.84 1.52
N GLY A 226 8.19 -28.52 1.94
CA GLY A 226 8.79 -28.35 3.27
C GLY A 226 9.64 -27.08 3.45
N ALA A 227 10.14 -26.49 2.36
CA ALA A 227 11.04 -25.33 2.39
C ALA A 227 10.42 -24.05 1.78
N ALA A 228 9.20 -24.13 1.25
CA ALA A 228 8.53 -23.02 0.57
C ALA A 228 8.37 -21.77 1.46
N ALA A 229 8.08 -21.97 2.75
CA ALA A 229 7.96 -20.87 3.71
C ALA A 229 9.30 -20.14 3.93
N GLN A 230 10.38 -20.89 4.16
CA GLN A 230 11.73 -20.34 4.35
C GLN A 230 12.23 -19.62 3.09
N ARG A 231 11.97 -20.18 1.89
CA ARG A 231 12.33 -19.53 0.62
C ARG A 231 11.54 -18.25 0.36
N ALA A 232 10.26 -18.22 0.75
CA ALA A 232 9.46 -17.00 0.66
C ALA A 232 9.99 -15.91 1.59
N GLU A 233 10.42 -16.27 2.80
CA GLU A 233 11.05 -15.35 3.76
C GLU A 233 12.37 -14.78 3.24
N LEU A 234 13.25 -15.63 2.70
CA LEU A 234 14.52 -15.20 2.09
C LEU A 234 14.30 -14.27 0.88
N ARG A 235 13.31 -14.57 0.04
CA ARG A 235 12.95 -13.70 -1.10
C ARG A 235 12.38 -12.36 -0.64
N ALA A 236 11.50 -12.36 0.36
CA ALA A 236 10.96 -11.12 0.93
C ALA A 236 12.09 -10.26 1.55
N ALA A 237 13.04 -10.89 2.24
CA ALA A 237 14.22 -10.21 2.77
C ALA A 237 15.09 -9.63 1.64
N ALA A 238 15.38 -10.38 0.58
CA ALA A 238 16.15 -9.92 -0.58
C ALA A 238 15.44 -8.77 -1.34
N GLU A 239 14.12 -8.85 -1.52
CA GLU A 239 13.35 -7.78 -2.15
C GLU A 239 13.36 -6.49 -1.33
N SER A 240 13.27 -6.60 0.00
CA SER A 240 13.34 -5.44 0.90
C SER A 240 14.67 -4.70 0.80
N LEU A 241 15.78 -5.44 0.63
CA LEU A 241 17.11 -4.86 0.39
C LEU A 241 17.17 -4.08 -0.93
N SER A 242 16.52 -4.57 -1.99
CA SER A 242 16.53 -3.94 -3.31
C SER A 242 15.70 -2.65 -3.41
N LYS A 243 14.73 -2.46 -2.50
CA LYS A 243 13.86 -1.26 -2.43
C LYS A 243 14.47 -0.12 -1.60
N ARG A 244 15.72 -0.27 -1.15
CA ARG A 244 16.46 0.66 -0.30
C ARG A 244 16.82 1.92 -1.10
N ALA A 245 15.95 2.93 -1.05
CA ALA A 245 16.37 4.30 -1.27
C ALA A 245 16.88 4.86 0.08
N PRO A 246 18.03 5.56 0.12
CA PRO A 246 18.45 6.24 1.33
C PRO A 246 17.34 7.20 1.75
N LEU A 247 16.93 7.14 3.02
CA LEU A 247 15.96 8.09 3.55
C LEU A 247 16.69 9.44 3.69
N PRO A 248 16.32 10.50 2.95
CA PRO A 248 16.96 11.80 3.12
C PRO A 248 16.41 12.43 4.39
N VAL A 249 16.93 12.00 5.55
CA VAL A 249 16.50 12.47 6.88
C VAL A 249 16.59 13.99 7.00
N ALA A 250 17.58 14.60 6.32
CA ALA A 250 17.77 16.04 6.28
C ALA A 250 16.66 16.80 5.52
N GLU A 251 15.99 16.16 4.56
CA GLU A 251 14.94 16.77 3.73
C GLU A 251 13.52 16.41 4.19
N LEU A 252 13.39 15.43 5.07
CA LEU A 252 12.11 14.97 5.59
C LEU A 252 11.49 16.01 6.55
N PRO A 253 10.25 16.45 6.33
CA PRO A 253 9.54 17.30 7.28
C PRO A 253 9.44 16.61 8.65
N ALA A 254 9.69 17.36 9.73
CA ALA A 254 9.64 16.83 11.10
C ALA A 254 8.30 16.13 11.43
N ALA A 255 7.21 16.61 10.83
CA ALA A 255 5.88 16.01 10.97
C ALA A 255 5.79 14.60 10.37
N ASP A 256 6.46 14.34 9.24
CA ASP A 256 6.41 13.04 8.56
C ASP A 256 7.34 12.04 9.25
N LEU A 257 8.50 12.49 9.73
CA LEU A 257 9.36 11.67 10.58
C LEU A 257 8.61 11.24 11.86
N ALA A 258 7.86 12.16 12.49
CA ALA A 258 7.04 11.83 13.66
C ALA A 258 5.96 10.78 13.36
N LYS A 259 5.34 10.81 12.16
CA LYS A 259 4.37 9.79 11.74
C LYS A 259 5.05 8.43 11.57
N LEU A 260 6.22 8.38 10.92
CA LEU A 260 6.99 7.15 10.74
C LEU A 260 7.42 6.56 12.09
N THR A 261 7.91 7.39 13.01
CA THR A 261 8.30 6.96 14.37
C THR A 261 7.12 6.42 15.15
N ARG A 262 5.96 7.11 15.11
CA ARG A 262 4.75 6.62 15.76
C ARG A 262 4.32 5.25 15.23
N ARG A 263 4.42 5.05 13.91
CA ARG A 263 4.07 3.77 13.28
C ARG A 263 5.05 2.67 13.64
N ALA A 264 6.35 2.97 13.66
CA ALA A 264 7.37 2.02 14.11
C ALA A 264 7.16 1.62 15.58
N LEU A 265 6.83 2.56 16.47
CA LEU A 265 6.45 2.28 17.86
C LEU A 265 5.22 1.35 17.94
N SER A 266 4.20 1.57 17.11
CA SER A 266 3.03 0.69 17.05
C SER A 266 3.35 -0.74 16.59
N HIS A 267 4.47 -0.92 15.88
CA HIS A 267 4.97 -2.21 15.40
C HIS A 267 6.09 -2.78 16.29
N TYR A 268 6.42 -2.14 17.42
CA TYR A 268 7.57 -2.48 18.25
C TYR A 268 7.63 -3.96 18.68
N GLY A 269 6.48 -4.58 18.93
CA GLY A 269 6.35 -5.99 19.30
C GLY A 269 6.56 -6.99 18.17
N ASP A 270 6.60 -6.54 16.91
CA ASP A 270 6.64 -7.39 15.71
C ASP A 270 7.86 -7.02 14.86
N LEU A 271 8.93 -7.80 14.98
CA LEU A 271 10.20 -7.53 14.29
C LEU A 271 10.04 -7.59 12.77
N GLY A 272 9.21 -8.52 12.25
CA GLY A 272 8.94 -8.63 10.82
C GLY A 272 8.28 -7.38 10.25
N ARG A 273 7.37 -6.76 11.01
CA ARG A 273 6.79 -5.45 10.63
C ARG A 273 7.75 -4.28 10.77
N LEU A 274 8.77 -4.37 11.63
CA LEU A 274 9.81 -3.35 11.75
C LEU A 274 10.80 -3.39 10.57
N VAL A 275 11.03 -4.56 9.97
CA VAL A 275 11.84 -4.70 8.75
C VAL A 275 11.30 -3.82 7.62
N ALA A 276 9.96 -3.72 7.50
CA ALA A 276 9.30 -2.86 6.52
C ALA A 276 9.33 -1.36 6.87
N SER A 277 9.83 -0.98 8.05
CA SER A 277 9.86 0.42 8.46
C SER A 277 10.92 1.19 7.65
N PRO A 278 10.59 2.35 7.06
CA PRO A 278 11.56 3.19 6.38
C PRO A 278 12.66 3.70 7.33
N LEU A 279 12.40 3.72 8.64
CA LEU A 279 13.38 4.12 9.65
C LEU A 279 14.54 3.13 9.82
N THR A 280 14.44 1.94 9.25
CA THR A 280 15.59 1.02 9.19
C THR A 280 16.72 1.60 8.33
N ALA A 281 16.44 2.55 7.43
CA ALA A 281 17.42 3.22 6.58
C ALA A 281 18.02 4.51 7.18
N LEU A 282 17.84 4.75 8.49
CA LEU A 282 18.45 5.92 9.14
C LEU A 282 19.98 5.80 9.18
N PRO A 283 20.74 6.89 8.95
CA PRO A 283 22.21 6.89 9.04
C PRO A 283 22.76 6.38 10.37
N VAL A 284 22.07 6.67 11.47
CA VAL A 284 22.47 6.16 12.80
C VAL A 284 22.40 4.63 12.90
N VAL A 285 21.49 3.98 12.15
CA VAL A 285 21.43 2.51 12.09
C VAL A 285 22.64 1.96 11.34
N ASP A 286 23.02 2.59 10.21
CA ASP A 286 24.21 2.21 9.45
C ASP A 286 25.48 2.30 10.30
N ALA A 287 25.67 3.44 10.99
CA ALA A 287 26.84 3.65 11.83
C ALA A 287 26.92 2.67 13.00
N ARG A 288 25.79 2.34 13.64
CA ARG A 288 25.77 1.37 14.76
C ARG A 288 26.05 -0.06 14.30
N LEU A 289 25.53 -0.47 13.15
CA LEU A 289 25.82 -1.80 12.60
C LEU A 289 27.28 -1.92 12.19
N ALA A 290 27.83 -0.89 11.54
CA ALA A 290 29.23 -0.82 11.17
C ALA A 290 30.15 -0.88 12.41
N ALA A 291 29.85 -0.10 13.45
CA ALA A 291 30.60 -0.10 14.70
C ALA A 291 30.58 -1.46 15.43
N ARG A 292 29.50 -2.23 15.28
CA ARG A 292 29.37 -3.58 15.85
C ARG A 292 29.97 -4.69 14.98
N GLY A 293 30.36 -4.38 13.74
CA GLY A 293 30.75 -5.39 12.75
C GLY A 293 29.60 -6.36 12.40
N ALA A 294 28.35 -5.94 12.61
CA ALA A 294 27.18 -6.77 12.35
C ALA A 294 26.90 -6.85 10.84
N PRO A 295 26.43 -7.99 10.32
CA PRO A 295 26.08 -8.09 8.92
C PRO A 295 24.90 -7.17 8.60
N ASP A 296 24.96 -6.44 7.49
CA ASP A 296 23.91 -5.51 7.06
C ASP A 296 22.71 -6.25 6.47
N GLN A 297 22.00 -6.99 7.33
CA GLN A 297 20.81 -7.78 7.02
C GLN A 297 19.53 -7.10 7.52
N PRO A 298 18.38 -7.28 6.85
CA PRO A 298 17.13 -6.59 7.21
C PRO A 298 16.70 -6.82 8.67
N LEU A 299 16.88 -8.04 9.19
CA LEU A 299 16.55 -8.39 10.57
C LEU A 299 17.47 -7.68 11.58
N GLU A 300 18.77 -7.58 11.29
CA GLU A 300 19.72 -6.85 12.14
C GLU A 300 19.39 -5.35 12.18
N ARG A 301 19.07 -4.75 11.02
CA ARG A 301 18.62 -3.35 10.96
C ARG A 301 17.32 -3.14 11.74
N ALA A 302 16.36 -4.05 11.64
CA ALA A 302 15.12 -3.97 12.41
C ALA A 302 15.37 -4.13 13.91
N ALA A 303 16.32 -4.99 14.31
CA ALA A 303 16.74 -5.17 15.69
C ALA A 303 17.41 -3.89 16.23
N GLU A 304 18.26 -3.25 15.42
CA GLU A 304 18.87 -1.96 15.74
C GLU A 304 17.85 -0.83 15.84
N LEU A 305 16.91 -0.74 14.90
CA LEU A 305 15.82 0.22 14.98
C LEU A 305 15.01 0.01 16.26
N LYS A 306 14.69 -1.25 16.61
CA LYS A 306 14.01 -1.58 17.86
C LYS A 306 14.82 -1.13 19.08
N ALA A 307 16.14 -1.32 19.07
CA ALA A 307 17.03 -0.87 20.12
C ALA A 307 17.03 0.66 20.24
N LEU A 308 17.15 1.39 19.13
CA LEU A 308 17.07 2.85 19.08
C LEU A 308 15.74 3.39 19.61
N LEU A 309 14.61 2.80 19.21
CA LEU A 309 13.30 3.17 19.74
C LEU A 309 13.21 2.92 21.25
N ARG A 310 13.75 1.79 21.72
CA ARG A 310 13.79 1.47 23.16
C ARG A 310 14.63 2.49 23.93
N GLU A 311 15.78 2.87 23.40
CA GLU A 311 16.65 3.89 24.01
C GLU A 311 15.97 5.26 24.01
N GLY A 312 15.31 5.65 22.92
CA GLY A 312 14.52 6.88 22.85
C GLY A 312 13.41 6.91 23.90
N ILE A 313 12.69 5.81 24.10
CA ILE A 313 11.72 5.68 25.20
C ILE A 313 12.42 5.82 26.55
N ARG A 314 13.56 5.15 26.77
CA ARG A 314 14.28 5.22 28.05
C ARG A 314 14.79 6.63 28.36
N ARG A 315 15.18 7.43 27.37
CA ARG A 315 15.56 8.84 27.55
C ARG A 315 14.41 9.72 28.05
N LEU A 316 13.16 9.31 27.82
CA LEU A 316 11.98 10.00 28.38
C LEU A 316 11.71 9.64 29.85
N LYS A 317 12.35 8.61 30.40
CA LYS A 317 12.17 8.20 31.80
C LYS A 317 12.78 9.26 32.71
N PRO A 318 12.03 9.87 33.63
CA PRO A 318 12.60 10.73 34.66
C PRO A 318 13.57 9.96 35.57
N ALA A 319 14.50 10.66 36.22
CA ALA A 319 15.49 10.03 37.10
C ALA A 319 14.87 9.46 38.40
N ASP A 320 13.66 9.89 38.74
CA ASP A 320 13.02 9.66 40.03
C ASP A 320 12.31 8.30 40.11
N GLY A 321 13.09 7.21 40.21
CA GLY A 321 12.59 5.87 40.54
C GLY A 321 12.12 5.02 39.36
N GLU A 322 11.32 3.99 39.65
CA GLU A 322 10.87 3.00 38.65
C GLU A 322 9.52 3.33 38.00
N PHE A 323 8.65 4.07 38.71
CA PHE A 323 7.35 4.50 38.21
C PHE A 323 6.86 5.76 38.93
N GLY A 324 6.31 6.70 38.17
CA GLY A 324 5.62 7.88 38.68
C GLY A 324 4.39 8.21 37.85
N THR A 325 3.45 8.94 38.45
CA THR A 325 2.20 9.40 37.81
C THR A 325 2.18 10.90 37.55
N SER A 326 3.30 11.59 37.79
CA SER A 326 3.41 13.03 37.53
C SER A 326 3.45 13.32 36.03
N ASP A 327 3.31 14.60 35.70
CA ASP A 327 3.28 15.07 34.32
C ASP A 327 4.54 14.74 33.52
N GLU A 328 5.69 14.64 34.19
CA GLU A 328 6.98 14.31 33.57
C GLU A 328 7.04 12.85 33.09
N TRP A 329 6.32 11.95 33.78
CA TRP A 329 6.28 10.52 33.45
C TRP A 329 5.34 10.20 32.29
N ARG A 330 4.44 11.11 31.90
CA ARG A 330 3.30 10.82 31.02
C ARG A 330 3.72 10.23 29.67
N HIS A 331 4.78 10.75 29.04
CA HIS A 331 5.24 10.28 27.73
C HIS A 331 5.98 8.95 27.85
N TYR A 332 6.85 8.80 28.86
CA TYR A 332 7.53 7.54 29.13
C TYR A 332 6.51 6.43 29.40
N ASN A 333 5.58 6.64 30.34
CA ASN A 333 4.58 5.66 30.70
C ASN A 333 3.72 5.27 29.49
N ALA A 334 3.23 6.26 28.73
CA ALA A 334 2.34 6.04 27.59
C ALA A 334 2.98 5.19 26.48
N LEU A 335 4.31 5.26 26.31
CA LEU A 335 5.04 4.50 25.30
C LEU A 335 5.60 3.18 25.84
N HIS A 336 6.25 3.21 27.01
CA HIS A 336 6.91 2.06 27.62
C HIS A 336 5.91 0.96 27.96
N PHE A 337 4.89 1.27 28.75
CA PHE A 337 3.91 0.27 29.15
C PHE A 337 3.07 -0.23 27.98
N TYR A 338 2.74 0.65 27.03
CA TYR A 338 1.91 0.26 25.90
C TYR A 338 2.66 -0.58 24.86
N TYR A 339 3.85 -0.15 24.44
CA TYR A 339 4.58 -0.80 23.33
C TYR A 339 5.64 -1.79 23.80
N VAL A 340 6.36 -1.49 24.89
CA VAL A 340 7.47 -2.33 25.37
C VAL A 340 6.95 -3.45 26.25
N VAL A 341 6.11 -3.12 27.25
CA VAL A 341 5.48 -4.12 28.13
C VAL A 341 4.27 -4.78 27.45
N GLY A 342 3.60 -4.07 26.53
CA GLY A 342 2.46 -4.59 25.78
C GLY A 342 1.11 -4.47 26.50
N LEU A 343 1.01 -3.59 27.50
CA LEU A 343 -0.24 -3.31 28.20
C LEU A 343 -1.20 -2.54 27.29
N ARG A 344 -2.47 -2.96 27.23
CA ARG A 344 -3.53 -2.26 26.48
C ARG A 344 -4.63 -1.78 27.43
N PRO A 345 -4.48 -0.64 28.12
CA PRO A 345 -5.33 -0.30 29.26
C PRO A 345 -6.84 -0.34 29.02
N HIS A 346 -7.30 0.08 27.83
CA HIS A 346 -8.72 0.15 27.47
C HIS A 346 -9.21 -1.03 26.60
N SER A 347 -8.42 -2.10 26.48
CA SER A 347 -8.80 -3.29 25.72
C SER A 347 -9.37 -4.37 26.64
N ALA A 348 -10.51 -4.96 26.27
CA ALA A 348 -11.08 -6.12 26.96
C ALA A 348 -10.15 -7.35 26.91
N ARG A 349 -9.22 -7.41 25.94
CA ARG A 349 -8.25 -8.50 25.75
C ARG A 349 -6.96 -8.36 26.55
N THR A 350 -6.90 -7.41 27.49
CA THR A 350 -5.67 -7.15 28.25
C THR A 350 -5.44 -8.24 29.27
N LYS A 351 -4.33 -8.95 29.12
CA LYS A 351 -3.89 -9.97 30.07
C LYS A 351 -3.53 -9.29 31.38
N ARG A 352 -4.34 -9.52 32.42
CA ARG A 352 -4.12 -9.00 33.78
C ARG A 352 -3.38 -9.99 34.68
N GLU A 353 -3.25 -11.23 34.22
CA GLU A 353 -2.56 -12.33 34.88
C GLU A 353 -1.05 -12.23 34.63
N ASN A 354 -0.25 -12.55 35.65
CA ASN A 354 1.23 -12.53 35.61
C ASN A 354 1.89 -11.18 35.32
N LEU A 355 1.23 -10.06 35.63
CA LEU A 355 1.86 -8.74 35.57
C LEU A 355 2.79 -8.51 36.77
N ASP A 356 3.96 -7.94 36.51
CA ASP A 356 4.85 -7.45 37.56
C ASP A 356 4.16 -6.36 38.41
N PRO A 357 4.66 -6.08 39.63
CA PRO A 357 4.02 -5.11 40.53
C PRO A 357 3.86 -3.71 39.92
N VAL A 358 4.85 -3.26 39.13
CA VAL A 358 4.90 -1.92 38.54
C VAL A 358 3.92 -1.81 37.37
N ALA A 359 3.88 -2.79 36.49
CA ALA A 359 2.95 -2.92 35.38
C ALA A 359 1.50 -2.97 35.88
N ARG A 360 1.25 -3.61 37.03
CA ARG A 360 -0.07 -3.61 37.68
C ARG A 360 -0.46 -2.21 38.18
N GLN A 361 0.46 -1.49 38.81
CA GLN A 361 0.26 -0.12 39.26
C GLN A 361 -0.01 0.83 38.07
N ALA A 362 0.80 0.71 37.02
CA ALA A 362 0.63 1.49 35.79
C ALA A 362 -0.71 1.20 35.12
N LEU A 363 -1.13 -0.07 35.02
CA LEU A 363 -2.42 -0.45 34.45
C LEU A 363 -3.58 0.14 35.25
N ALA A 364 -3.51 0.07 36.59
CA ALA A 364 -4.52 0.65 37.46
C ALA A 364 -4.63 2.18 37.27
N TRP A 365 -3.49 2.88 37.21
CA TRP A 365 -3.44 4.31 36.94
C TRP A 365 -4.03 4.66 35.57
N PHE A 366 -3.64 3.97 34.49
CA PHE A 366 -4.20 4.22 33.17
C PHE A 366 -5.71 4.01 33.13
N ALA A 367 -6.21 2.94 33.76
CA ALA A 367 -7.64 2.62 33.76
C ALA A 367 -8.48 3.62 34.56
N THR A 368 -7.91 4.23 35.60
CA THR A 368 -8.66 5.10 36.53
C THR A 368 -8.49 6.59 36.25
N GLN A 369 -7.30 7.04 35.85
CA GLN A 369 -6.97 8.46 35.77
C GLN A 369 -6.68 8.97 34.34
N VAL A 370 -6.50 8.08 33.36
CA VAL A 370 -6.10 8.47 32.00
C VAL A 370 -7.16 8.07 30.99
N PRO A 371 -7.94 9.03 30.44
CA PRO A 371 -8.87 8.75 29.36
C PRO A 371 -8.14 8.24 28.10
N GLU A 372 -8.80 7.39 27.30
CA GLU A 372 -8.22 6.79 26.08
C GLU A 372 -7.71 7.85 25.09
N ARG A 373 -8.48 8.94 24.90
CA ARG A 373 -8.07 10.07 24.04
C ARG A 373 -6.79 10.74 24.54
N THR A 374 -6.64 10.89 25.85
CA THR A 374 -5.45 11.51 26.47
C THR A 374 -4.24 10.61 26.29
N LEU A 375 -4.40 9.29 26.49
CA LEU A 375 -3.34 8.31 26.23
C LEU A 375 -2.85 8.39 24.77
N HIS A 376 -3.76 8.46 23.81
CA HIS A 376 -3.40 8.61 22.40
C HIS A 376 -2.69 9.94 22.10
N ASN A 377 -3.07 11.03 22.76
CA ASN A 377 -2.39 12.32 22.63
C ASN A 377 -0.96 12.25 23.18
N TRP A 378 -0.75 11.64 24.35
CA TRP A 378 0.57 11.44 24.94
C TRP A 378 1.46 10.53 24.11
N GLN A 379 0.90 9.45 23.54
CA GLN A 379 1.62 8.59 22.58
C GLN A 379 2.07 9.39 21.34
N THR A 380 1.20 10.26 20.83
CA THR A 380 1.52 11.11 19.68
C THR A 380 2.60 12.13 20.00
N ALA A 381 2.52 12.77 21.17
CA ALA A 381 3.52 13.73 21.64
C ALA A 381 4.87 13.05 21.91
N GLY A 382 4.88 11.91 22.59
CA GLY A 382 6.09 11.13 22.84
C GLY A 382 6.76 10.64 21.56
N ALA A 383 6.00 10.21 20.56
CA ALA A 383 6.55 9.85 19.26
C ALA A 383 7.24 11.02 18.54
N LYS A 384 6.73 12.26 18.69
CA LYS A 384 7.39 13.46 18.16
C LYS A 384 8.73 13.73 18.84
N LEU A 385 8.83 13.53 20.15
CA LEU A 385 10.08 13.69 20.89
C LEU A 385 11.14 12.67 20.44
N ILE A 386 10.75 11.40 20.32
CA ILE A 386 11.66 10.35 19.81
C ILE A 386 12.06 10.62 18.36
N ALA A 387 11.15 11.13 17.52
CA ALA A 387 11.49 11.48 16.15
C ALA A 387 12.54 12.60 16.07
N ALA A 388 12.41 13.64 16.90
CA ALA A 388 13.40 14.73 16.98
C ALA A 388 14.78 14.21 17.41
N ASP A 389 14.81 13.30 18.38
CA ASP A 389 16.03 12.66 18.88
C ASP A 389 16.70 11.77 17.82
N LEU A 390 15.91 10.95 17.10
CA LEU A 390 16.43 10.15 15.97
C LEU A 390 16.99 11.03 14.84
N ALA A 391 16.37 12.18 14.57
CA ALA A 391 16.88 13.15 13.60
C ALA A 391 18.21 13.75 14.05
N ALA A 392 18.33 14.13 15.33
CA ALA A 392 19.55 14.67 15.90
C ALA A 392 20.71 13.66 15.85
N LEU A 393 20.46 12.41 16.25
CA LEU A 393 21.44 11.32 16.18
C LEU A 393 21.89 11.06 14.74
N SER A 394 20.95 11.04 13.79
CA SER A 394 21.27 10.83 12.38
C SER A 394 22.09 11.99 11.80
N ALA A 395 21.76 13.24 12.18
CA ALA A 395 22.49 14.42 11.74
C ALA A 395 23.92 14.49 12.31
N GLN A 396 24.15 14.00 13.53
CA GLN A 396 25.49 13.88 14.11
C GLN A 396 26.35 12.91 13.31
N VAL A 397 25.80 11.73 12.98
CA VAL A 397 26.50 10.70 12.20
C VAL A 397 26.83 11.17 10.78
N THR A 398 25.98 11.97 10.13
CA THR A 398 26.28 12.49 8.79
C THR A 398 27.36 13.58 8.79
N ARG A 399 27.66 14.20 9.94
CA ARG A 399 28.69 15.25 10.06
C ARG A 399 30.07 14.73 10.47
N SER A 400 30.12 13.55 11.12
CA SER A 400 31.34 12.83 11.48
C SER A 400 31.83 11.99 10.30
#